data_AF-A0A7Y4TN96-F1
#
_entry.id   AF-A0A7Y4TN96-F1
#
_cell.length_a   1.000
_cell.length_b   1.000
_cell.length_c   1.000
_cell.angle_alpha   90.00
_cell.angle_beta   90.00
_cell.angle_gamma   90.00
#
_symmetry.space_group_name_H-M   'P 1'
#
loop_
_entity.id
_entity.type
_entity.pdbx_description
1 polymer ?
#
loop_
_entity_poly.entity_id
_entity_poly.type
_entity_poly.pdbx_seq_one_letter_code
_entity_poly.pdbx_strand_id
1 'polypeptide(L)'
;MKFSQRQGLIPVRELLRDRVSDELRAEIWNTLRATYWSALKPGRIGLMVVEEDFIEHHEITKLSNVLWKKHWKRSIDSRPSYAEPVFEEIKRYFFNCEWFRFYDLLEFLIAYYEARFNDSELSYWINEHLKNEGSAYRIIHGVVSEVTNEEEISLLEETLAK
;
A
#
# COMPACT_ATOMS: atom_id res chain seq x y z
N MET A 1 14.40 -2.71 -15.81
CA MET A 1 14.78 -3.87 -16.66
C MET A 1 16.20 -4.36 -16.37
N LYS A 2 16.40 -5.68 -16.27
CA LYS A 2 17.74 -6.28 -16.12
C LYS A 2 18.54 -6.24 -17.44
N PHE A 3 19.87 -6.16 -17.34
CA PHE A 3 20.77 -6.14 -18.51
C PHE A 3 20.52 -7.30 -19.49
N SER A 4 20.33 -8.50 -18.97
CA SER A 4 20.07 -9.71 -19.77
C SER A 4 18.77 -9.64 -20.59
N GLN A 5 17.74 -8.98 -20.07
CA GLN A 5 16.48 -8.75 -20.81
C GLN A 5 16.65 -7.68 -21.89
N ARG A 6 17.40 -6.61 -21.60
CA ARG A 6 17.74 -5.58 -22.60
C ARG A 6 18.59 -6.10 -23.75
N GLN A 7 19.32 -7.20 -23.55
CA GLN A 7 20.12 -7.86 -24.58
C GLN A 7 19.36 -8.97 -25.32
N GLY A 8 18.07 -9.18 -25.01
CA GLY A 8 17.27 -10.25 -25.62
C GLY A 8 17.71 -11.67 -25.25
N LEU A 9 18.56 -11.81 -24.22
CA LEU A 9 19.10 -13.10 -23.77
C LEU A 9 18.10 -13.88 -22.90
N ILE A 10 17.13 -13.18 -22.33
CA ILE A 10 16.04 -13.72 -21.53
C ILE A 10 14.76 -13.01 -21.98
N PRO A 11 13.62 -13.70 -22.15
CA PRO A 11 12.35 -13.05 -22.44
C PRO A 11 12.07 -11.93 -21.43
N VAL A 12 11.56 -10.80 -21.92
CA VAL A 12 10.95 -9.78 -21.05
C VAL A 12 9.91 -10.53 -20.22
N ARG A 13 10.01 -10.43 -18.88
CA ARG A 13 9.18 -11.21 -17.95
C ARG A 13 7.72 -11.10 -18.39
N GLU A 14 7.01 -12.21 -18.53
CA GLU A 14 5.55 -12.18 -18.58
C GLU A 14 5.06 -11.45 -17.33
N LEU A 15 4.23 -10.42 -17.50
CA LEU A 15 3.68 -9.66 -16.39
C LEU A 15 2.86 -10.59 -15.49
N LEU A 16 3.05 -10.46 -14.18
CA LEU A 16 2.35 -11.26 -13.19
C LEU A 16 0.94 -10.68 -12.99
N ARG A 17 -0.07 -11.38 -13.51
CA ARG A 17 -1.49 -10.95 -13.45
C ARG A 17 -2.28 -11.60 -12.33
N ASP A 18 -1.96 -12.84 -12.00
CA ASP A 18 -2.78 -13.70 -11.14
C ASP A 18 -2.04 -14.17 -9.88
N ARG A 19 -0.96 -13.46 -9.53
CA ARG A 19 -0.17 -13.75 -8.33
C ARG A 19 0.55 -12.51 -7.81
N VAL A 20 0.86 -12.53 -6.52
CA VAL A 20 1.70 -11.56 -5.82
C VAL A 20 2.76 -12.36 -5.09
N SER A 21 4.04 -12.12 -5.37
CA SER A 21 5.16 -12.80 -4.70
C SER A 21 5.22 -12.41 -3.22
N ASP A 22 5.76 -13.31 -2.39
CA ASP A 22 5.96 -13.02 -0.97
C ASP A 22 6.95 -11.86 -0.78
N GLU A 23 7.93 -11.75 -1.68
CA GLU A 23 8.85 -10.63 -1.78
C GLU A 23 8.11 -9.30 -2.01
N LEU A 24 7.21 -9.25 -2.99
CA LEU A 24 6.41 -8.04 -3.28
C LEU A 24 5.53 -7.64 -2.08
N ARG A 25 4.92 -8.62 -1.40
CA ARG A 25 4.15 -8.36 -0.17
C ARG A 25 5.05 -7.77 0.91
N ALA A 26 6.22 -8.36 1.14
CA ALA A 26 7.15 -7.88 2.16
C ALA A 26 7.64 -6.45 1.87
N GLU A 27 8.01 -6.16 0.63
CA GLU A 27 8.45 -4.83 0.21
C GLU A 27 7.35 -3.78 0.40
N ILE A 28 6.13 -4.04 -0.13
CA ILE A 28 5.01 -3.10 0.01
C ILE A 28 4.62 -2.93 1.48
N TRP A 29 4.61 -4.00 2.28
CA TRP A 29 4.31 -3.91 3.71
C TRP A 29 5.32 -3.02 4.44
N ASN A 30 6.61 -3.17 4.15
CA ASN A 30 7.65 -2.34 4.75
C ASN A 30 7.49 -0.87 4.36
N THR A 31 7.17 -0.58 3.10
CA THR A 31 6.90 0.78 2.60
C THR A 31 5.66 1.37 3.27
N LEU A 32 4.55 0.62 3.38
CA LEU A 32 3.36 1.05 4.12
C LEU A 32 3.69 1.35 5.58
N ARG A 33 4.43 0.47 6.25
CA ARG A 33 4.81 0.68 7.65
C ARG A 33 5.69 1.92 7.82
N ALA A 34 6.68 2.11 6.96
CA ALA A 34 7.59 3.24 7.02
C ALA A 34 6.88 4.58 6.77
N THR A 35 5.98 4.64 5.79
CA THR A 35 5.23 5.85 5.43
C THR A 35 4.17 6.21 6.46
N TYR A 36 3.38 5.23 6.91
CA TYR A 36 2.42 5.48 7.99
C TYR A 36 3.14 5.89 9.27
N TRP A 37 4.30 5.32 9.61
CA TRP A 37 5.05 5.73 10.80
C TRP A 37 5.73 7.10 10.66
N SER A 38 6.35 7.40 9.52
CA SER A 38 7.02 8.69 9.31
C SER A 38 6.05 9.88 9.28
N ALA A 39 4.80 9.63 8.89
CA ALA A 39 3.72 10.61 8.98
C ALA A 39 3.28 10.91 10.42
N LEU A 40 3.55 10.00 11.37
CA LEU A 40 3.26 10.16 12.80
C LEU A 40 4.40 10.91 13.47
N LYS A 41 4.54 12.20 13.17
CA LYS A 41 5.44 13.08 13.93
C LYS A 41 4.84 13.35 15.32
N PRO A 42 5.65 13.46 16.38
CA PRO A 42 5.21 13.96 17.67
C PRO A 42 4.39 15.24 17.49
N GLY A 43 3.10 15.14 17.83
CA GLY A 43 2.13 16.21 17.69
C GLY A 43 1.95 16.95 19.01
N ARG A 44 1.38 18.15 18.92
CA ARG A 44 0.81 18.83 20.09
C ARG A 44 -0.72 18.79 20.01
N ILE A 45 -1.35 18.30 21.07
CA ILE A 45 -2.80 18.51 21.29
C ILE A 45 -2.91 19.60 22.34
N GLY A 46 -3.20 20.82 21.92
CA GLY A 46 -3.16 22.01 22.79
C GLY A 46 -1.74 22.30 23.29
N LEU A 47 -1.54 22.32 24.62
CA LEU A 47 -0.24 22.52 25.26
C LEU A 47 0.51 21.20 25.52
N MET A 48 -0.11 20.04 25.25
CA MET A 48 0.44 18.73 25.59
C MET A 48 1.29 18.19 24.44
N VAL A 49 2.54 17.81 24.73
CA VAL A 49 3.35 16.98 23.84
C VAL A 49 2.80 15.57 23.94
N VAL A 50 2.42 15.00 22.81
CA VAL A 50 1.86 13.66 22.75
C VAL A 50 2.95 12.71 22.27
N GLU A 51 3.17 11.64 23.03
CA GLU A 51 4.15 10.60 22.69
C GLU A 51 3.77 9.88 21.40
N GLU A 52 4.75 9.38 20.67
CA GLU A 52 4.57 8.73 19.37
C GLU A 52 3.61 7.53 19.46
N ASP A 53 3.73 6.72 20.52
CA ASP A 53 2.88 5.55 20.78
C ASP A 53 1.38 5.91 20.86
N PHE A 54 1.05 7.06 21.43
CA PHE A 54 -0.34 7.52 21.50
C PHE A 54 -0.88 7.94 20.13
N ILE A 55 -0.04 8.58 19.32
CA ILE A 55 -0.41 9.03 17.97
C ILE A 55 -0.61 7.83 17.06
N GLU A 56 0.28 6.84 17.15
CA GLU A 56 0.14 5.56 16.44
C GLU A 56 -1.16 4.86 16.82
N HIS A 57 -1.43 4.71 18.13
CA HIS A 57 -2.65 4.09 18.62
C HIS A 57 -3.91 4.78 18.08
N HIS A 58 -3.89 6.11 18.02
CA HIS A 58 -5.01 6.89 17.51
C HIS A 58 -5.21 6.72 15.99
N GLU A 59 -4.15 6.76 15.20
CA GLU A 59 -4.27 6.65 13.73
C GLU A 59 -4.61 5.22 13.29
N ILE A 60 -4.02 4.18 13.90
CA ILE A 60 -4.43 2.79 13.61
C ILE A 60 -5.87 2.53 14.03
N THR A 61 -6.35 3.16 15.11
CA THR A 61 -7.76 3.07 15.53
C THR A 61 -8.68 3.69 14.48
N LYS A 62 -8.34 4.87 13.95
CA LYS A 62 -9.13 5.49 12.87
C LYS A 62 -9.13 4.64 11.60
N LEU A 63 -7.95 4.23 11.13
CA LEU A 63 -7.80 3.41 9.93
C LEU A 63 -8.61 2.12 10.07
N SER A 64 -8.44 1.39 11.17
CA SER A 64 -9.12 0.12 11.39
C SER A 64 -10.64 0.25 11.53
N ASN A 65 -11.16 1.33 12.12
CA ASN A 65 -12.59 1.60 12.15
C ASN A 65 -13.17 1.74 10.73
N VAL A 66 -12.49 2.47 9.85
CA VAL A 66 -12.94 2.64 8.45
C VAL A 66 -12.75 1.34 7.66
N LEU A 67 -11.62 0.66 7.84
CA LEU A 67 -11.30 -0.61 7.18
C LEU A 67 -12.34 -1.69 7.49
N TRP A 68 -12.66 -1.91 8.77
CA TRP A 68 -13.65 -2.91 9.18
C TRP A 68 -15.03 -2.62 8.59
N LYS A 69 -15.47 -1.37 8.65
CA LYS A 69 -16.83 -0.98 8.23
C LYS A 69 -16.97 -0.95 6.71
N LYS A 70 -16.04 -0.29 6.01
CA LYS A 70 -16.20 0.03 4.57
C LYS A 70 -15.64 -1.03 3.65
N HIS A 71 -14.46 -1.55 3.98
CA HIS A 71 -13.74 -2.48 3.11
C HIS A 71 -14.05 -3.93 3.47
N TRP A 72 -13.80 -4.35 4.70
CA TRP A 72 -14.10 -5.72 5.13
C TRP A 72 -15.58 -5.99 5.40
N LYS A 73 -16.39 -4.93 5.54
CA LYS A 73 -17.84 -4.99 5.83
C LYS A 73 -18.15 -5.90 7.03
N ARG A 74 -17.31 -5.84 8.06
CA ARG A 74 -17.44 -6.57 9.32
C ARG A 74 -18.09 -5.69 10.39
N SER A 75 -18.64 -6.34 11.41
CA SER A 75 -19.21 -5.65 12.55
C SER A 75 -18.09 -4.98 13.38
N ILE A 76 -18.36 -3.78 13.90
CA ILE A 76 -17.31 -2.98 14.56
C ILE A 76 -16.84 -3.58 15.89
N ASP A 77 -17.71 -4.36 16.55
CA ASP A 77 -17.45 -5.14 17.75
C ASP A 77 -16.51 -6.33 17.50
N SER A 78 -16.35 -6.78 16.23
CA SER A 78 -15.33 -7.78 15.86
C SER A 78 -13.93 -7.18 15.72
N ARG A 79 -13.79 -5.85 15.76
CA ARG A 79 -12.49 -5.17 15.68
C ARG A 79 -11.81 -5.28 17.05
N PRO A 80 -10.53 -5.72 17.11
CA PRO A 80 -9.80 -5.71 18.37
C PRO A 80 -9.74 -4.31 19.00
N SER A 81 -9.80 -4.24 20.33
CA SER A 81 -9.84 -2.95 21.04
C SER A 81 -8.50 -2.22 21.08
N TYR A 82 -7.39 -2.94 20.95
CA TYR A 82 -6.03 -2.42 21.08
C TYR A 82 -5.31 -2.36 19.72
N ALA A 83 -4.40 -1.39 19.59
CA ALA A 83 -3.63 -1.13 18.37
C ALA A 83 -2.85 -2.34 17.86
N GLU A 84 -2.06 -2.99 18.73
CA GLU A 84 -1.21 -4.12 18.35
C GLU A 84 -2.04 -5.29 17.78
N PRO A 85 -3.10 -5.80 18.43
CA PRO A 85 -3.97 -6.82 17.84
C PRO A 85 -4.63 -6.41 16.51
N VAL A 86 -5.00 -5.13 16.36
CA VAL A 86 -5.51 -4.62 15.08
C VAL A 86 -4.42 -4.71 14.00
N PHE A 87 -3.20 -4.29 14.32
CA PHE A 87 -2.07 -4.29 13.40
C PHE A 87 -1.75 -5.71 12.93
N GLU A 88 -1.68 -6.66 13.86
CA GLU A 88 -1.43 -8.07 13.56
C GLU A 88 -2.54 -8.68 12.71
N GLU A 89 -3.80 -8.30 12.91
CA GLU A 89 -4.88 -8.77 12.05
C GLU A 89 -4.79 -8.24 10.62
N ILE A 90 -4.49 -6.94 10.45
CA ILE A 90 -4.28 -6.33 9.14
C ILE A 90 -3.09 -6.98 8.44
N LYS A 91 -1.95 -7.13 9.14
CA LYS A 91 -0.75 -7.78 8.63
C LYS A 91 -1.03 -9.22 8.21
N ARG A 92 -1.67 -10.01 9.07
CA ARG A 92 -2.04 -11.39 8.77
C ARG A 92 -2.91 -11.47 7.53
N TYR A 93 -3.91 -10.62 7.39
CA TYR A 93 -4.72 -10.58 6.16
C TYR A 93 -3.86 -10.22 4.95
N PHE A 94 -3.04 -9.17 5.06
CA PHE A 94 -2.20 -8.66 3.99
C PHE A 94 -1.23 -9.70 3.43
N PHE A 95 -0.65 -10.56 4.27
CA PHE A 95 0.28 -11.60 3.82
C PHE A 95 -0.39 -12.89 3.33
N ASN A 96 -1.63 -13.18 3.76
CA ASN A 96 -2.28 -14.47 3.50
C ASN A 96 -3.50 -14.39 2.56
N CYS A 97 -3.90 -13.19 2.13
CA CYS A 97 -5.05 -13.03 1.25
C CYS A 97 -4.71 -13.42 -0.20
N GLU A 98 -5.74 -13.83 -0.94
CA GLU A 98 -5.65 -14.03 -2.39
C GLU A 98 -5.08 -12.80 -3.11
N TRP A 99 -4.43 -13.01 -4.26
CA TRP A 99 -3.76 -11.95 -5.01
C TRP A 99 -4.69 -10.76 -5.32
N PHE A 100 -5.95 -10.98 -5.68
CA PHE A 100 -6.89 -9.90 -5.97
C PHE A 100 -7.31 -9.14 -4.71
N ARG A 101 -7.43 -9.84 -3.58
CA ARG A 101 -7.73 -9.24 -2.27
C ARG A 101 -6.57 -8.42 -1.73
N PHE A 102 -5.35 -8.75 -2.13
CA PHE A 102 -4.17 -7.94 -1.85
C PHE A 102 -4.29 -6.58 -2.52
N TYR A 103 -4.63 -6.56 -3.81
CA TYR A 103 -4.82 -5.31 -4.55
C TYR A 103 -6.03 -4.51 -4.05
N ASP A 104 -7.15 -5.16 -3.73
CA ASP A 104 -8.32 -4.49 -3.12
C ASP A 104 -7.94 -3.77 -1.81
N LEU A 105 -7.14 -4.43 -0.96
CA LEU A 105 -6.70 -3.84 0.31
C LEU A 105 -5.67 -2.73 0.06
N LEU A 106 -4.74 -2.94 -0.85
CA LEU A 106 -3.70 -1.97 -1.20
C LEU A 106 -4.32 -0.67 -1.69
N GLU A 107 -5.29 -0.75 -2.62
CA GLU A 107 -6.06 0.40 -3.10
C GLU A 107 -6.72 1.15 -1.95
N PHE A 108 -7.39 0.43 -1.05
CA PHE A 108 -8.02 1.04 0.11
C PHE A 108 -7.03 1.77 1.03
N LEU A 109 -5.86 1.16 1.31
CA LEU A 109 -4.84 1.73 2.18
C LEU A 109 -4.20 2.98 1.59
N ILE A 110 -3.99 2.99 0.27
CA ILE A 110 -3.47 4.16 -0.45
C ILE A 110 -4.50 5.29 -0.42
N ALA A 111 -5.74 5.00 -0.83
CA ALA A 111 -6.80 6.01 -0.84
C ALA A 111 -7.04 6.62 0.55
N TYR A 112 -6.95 5.80 1.61
CA TYR A 112 -7.03 6.30 2.98
C TYR A 112 -5.84 7.22 3.34
N TYR A 113 -4.61 6.82 2.99
CA TYR A 113 -3.41 7.61 3.27
C TYR A 113 -3.45 8.96 2.52
N GLU A 114 -3.65 8.93 1.21
CA GLU A 114 -3.66 10.13 0.37
C GLU A 114 -4.75 11.12 0.84
N ALA A 115 -5.95 10.63 1.16
CA ALA A 115 -7.02 11.48 1.69
C ALA A 115 -6.69 12.06 3.09
N ARG A 116 -5.91 11.33 3.90
CA ARG A 116 -5.58 11.71 5.28
C ARG A 116 -4.41 12.68 5.37
N PHE A 117 -3.43 12.55 4.48
CA PHE A 117 -2.15 13.27 4.53
C PHE A 117 -1.93 14.20 3.34
N ASN A 118 -2.77 14.14 2.30
CA ASN A 118 -2.63 14.92 1.06
C ASN A 118 -1.24 14.75 0.43
N ASP A 119 -0.80 13.49 0.35
CA ASP A 119 0.55 13.07 -0.06
C ASP A 119 0.44 11.81 -0.93
N SER A 120 0.94 11.91 -2.17
CA SER A 120 0.96 10.84 -3.17
C SER A 120 2.30 10.10 -3.26
N GLU A 121 3.29 10.40 -2.42
CA GLU A 121 4.59 9.71 -2.42
C GLU A 121 4.42 8.20 -2.19
N LEU A 122 3.42 7.79 -1.40
CA LEU A 122 3.13 6.38 -1.16
C LEU A 122 2.83 5.62 -2.46
N SER A 123 2.00 6.19 -3.34
CA SER A 123 1.67 5.60 -4.64
C SER A 123 2.89 5.46 -5.54
N TYR A 124 3.79 6.45 -5.52
CA TYR A 124 5.05 6.40 -6.27
C TYR A 124 5.92 5.21 -5.83
N TRP A 125 6.19 5.08 -4.53
CA TRP A 125 7.04 4.00 -4.01
C TRP A 125 6.43 2.62 -4.22
N ILE A 126 5.12 2.48 -4.06
CA ILE A 126 4.46 1.20 -4.32
C ILE A 126 4.54 0.83 -5.81
N ASN A 127 4.37 1.80 -6.72
CA ASN A 127 4.53 1.56 -8.15
C ASN A 127 5.94 1.08 -8.53
N GLU A 128 6.98 1.60 -7.88
CA GLU A 128 8.35 1.11 -8.07
C GLU A 128 8.50 -0.37 -7.67
N HIS A 129 7.92 -0.78 -6.54
CA HIS A 129 7.91 -2.20 -6.13
C HIS A 129 7.13 -3.08 -7.11
N LEU A 130 5.92 -2.66 -7.51
CA LEU A 130 5.10 -3.37 -8.49
C LEU A 130 5.84 -3.56 -9.82
N LYS A 131 6.59 -2.54 -10.26
CA LYS A 131 7.42 -2.56 -11.46
C LYS A 131 8.60 -3.50 -11.35
N ASN A 132 9.34 -3.43 -10.25
CA ASN A 132 10.54 -4.24 -10.04
C ASN A 132 10.21 -5.74 -9.94
N GLU A 133 9.07 -6.07 -9.32
CA GLU A 133 8.58 -7.44 -9.19
C GLU A 133 7.84 -7.94 -10.43
N GLY A 134 7.56 -7.07 -11.41
CA GLY A 134 6.90 -7.44 -12.66
C GLY A 134 5.40 -7.66 -12.53
N SER A 135 4.75 -7.02 -11.55
CA SER A 135 3.29 -6.97 -11.43
C SER A 135 2.69 -6.35 -12.69
N ALA A 136 1.59 -6.94 -13.17
CA ALA A 136 0.78 -6.37 -14.24
C ALA A 136 0.00 -5.12 -13.82
N TYR A 137 -0.04 -4.81 -12.51
CA TYR A 137 -0.86 -3.71 -11.98
C TYR A 137 -0.02 -2.50 -11.58
N ARG A 138 -0.59 -1.29 -11.73
CA ARG A 138 -0.07 0.00 -11.26
C ARG A 138 -1.16 0.80 -10.57
N ILE A 139 -0.77 1.73 -9.70
CA ILE A 139 -1.66 2.69 -9.06
C ILE A 139 -1.68 3.96 -9.90
N ILE A 140 -2.86 4.31 -10.41
CA ILE A 140 -3.11 5.49 -11.24
C ILE A 140 -4.25 6.25 -10.58
N HIS A 141 -4.01 7.51 -10.18
CA HIS A 141 -5.01 8.34 -9.49
C HIS A 141 -5.66 7.62 -8.28
N GLY A 142 -4.86 6.89 -7.50
CA GLY A 142 -5.33 6.15 -6.32
C GLY A 142 -6.08 4.85 -6.62
N VAL A 143 -6.11 4.39 -7.87
CA VAL A 143 -6.82 3.18 -8.31
C VAL A 143 -5.83 2.16 -8.88
N VAL A 144 -5.97 0.90 -8.49
CA VAL A 144 -5.19 -0.20 -9.04
C VAL A 144 -5.71 -0.56 -10.43
N SER A 145 -4.87 -0.37 -11.44
CA SER A 145 -5.19 -0.58 -12.84
C SER A 145 -4.24 -1.61 -13.45
N GLU A 146 -4.78 -2.55 -14.22
CA GLU A 146 -3.96 -3.46 -15.04
C GLU A 146 -3.30 -2.66 -16.17
N VAL A 147 -2.02 -2.94 -16.43
CA VAL A 147 -1.27 -2.30 -17.49
C VAL A 147 -0.85 -3.36 -18.51
N THR A 148 -1.12 -3.05 -19.78
CA THR A 148 -1.04 -4.05 -20.85
C THR A 148 0.28 -4.02 -21.62
N ASN A 149 1.06 -2.93 -21.50
CA ASN A 149 2.39 -2.77 -22.08
C ASN A 149 3.25 -1.73 -21.34
N GLU A 150 4.57 -1.74 -21.56
CA GLU A 150 5.52 -0.79 -20.92
C GLU A 150 5.38 0.67 -21.41
N GLU A 151 4.76 0.88 -22.57
CA GLU A 151 4.52 2.21 -23.16
C GLU A 151 3.41 2.96 -22.41
N GLU A 152 2.33 2.27 -22.04
CA GLU A 152 1.23 2.77 -21.22
C GLU A 152 1.73 3.19 -19.84
N ILE A 153 2.63 2.40 -19.23
CA ILE A 153 3.30 2.75 -17.96
C ILE A 153 4.07 4.07 -18.08
N SER A 154 4.87 4.21 -19.15
CA SER A 154 5.76 5.37 -19.32
C SER A 154 4.96 6.68 -19.51
N LEU A 155 3.84 6.62 -20.24
CA LEU A 155 2.95 7.76 -20.43
C LEU A 155 2.24 8.19 -19.13
N LEU A 156 1.89 7.22 -18.29
CA LEU A 156 1.22 7.45 -17.01
C LEU A 156 2.19 8.01 -15.95
N GLU A 157 3.41 7.50 -15.88
CA GLU A 157 4.45 7.97 -14.97
C GLU A 157 4.88 9.43 -15.27
N GLU A 158 5.00 9.82 -16.55
CA GLU A 158 5.31 11.21 -16.94
C GLU A 158 4.21 12.22 -16.54
N THR A 159 2.97 11.77 -16.44
CA THR A 159 1.83 12.64 -16.06
C THR A 159 1.78 12.88 -14.55
N LEU A 160 2.32 11.96 -13.75
CA LEU A 160 2.35 12.02 -12.28
C LEU A 160 3.58 12.76 -11.72
N ALA A 161 4.59 13.03 -12.55
CA ALA A 161 5.83 13.71 -12.16
C ALA A 161 5.81 15.26 -12.37
N LYS A 162 4.64 15.84 -12.67
CA LYS A 162 4.42 17.30 -12.81
C LYS A 162 3.58 17.84 -11.66
#